data_AF-A0A5N3WCS2-F1
#
_entry.id   AF-A0A5N3WCS2-F1
#
_cell.length_a   1.000
_cell.length_b   1.000
_cell.length_c   1.000
_cell.angle_alpha   90.00
_cell.angle_beta   90.00
_cell.angle_gamma   90.00
#
_symmetry.space_group_name_H-M   'P 1'
#
loop_
_entity.id
_entity.type
_entity.pdbx_description
1 polymer ?
#
loop_
_entity_poly.entity_id
_entity_poly.type
_entity_poly.pdbx_seq_one_letter_code
_entity_poly.pdbx_strand_id
1 'polypeptide(L)'
;MEGDAEYILPTETKYIGEMKDGMFHGQGTLYFPNGSRFDAVWEKGLVVKGTYTFSDGLQYDAENWHYCDSYDRRFYTEICHGLKPAGISQLTNMDPPRKIPPGCYDCGDGFYNPNTRIVKDYNYRFLRNAASLRSKKCWGVDPKVWGEGFQPEEQHRYRPGK
;
A
#
# COMPACT_ATOMS: atom_id res chain seq x y z
N MET A 1 38.20 -19.64 8.60
CA MET A 1 38.19 -18.33 7.94
C MET A 1 38.61 -17.32 8.97
N GLU A 2 39.65 -16.54 8.67
CA GLU A 2 40.17 -15.51 9.57
C GLU A 2 40.35 -14.19 8.80
N GLY A 3 40.18 -13.07 9.50
CA GLY A 3 40.30 -11.72 8.93
C GLY A 3 39.00 -11.21 8.31
N ASP A 4 39.08 -10.12 7.56
CA ASP A 4 37.95 -9.52 6.88
C ASP A 4 37.38 -10.45 5.80
N ALA A 5 36.07 -10.69 5.86
CA ALA A 5 35.39 -11.58 4.94
C ALA A 5 33.97 -11.09 4.62
N GLU A 6 33.49 -11.56 3.48
CA GLU A 6 32.10 -11.46 3.07
C GLU A 6 31.45 -12.85 3.14
N TYR A 7 30.30 -12.95 3.79
CA TYR A 7 29.56 -14.20 3.94
C TYR A 7 28.08 -13.99 3.63
N ILE A 8 27.54 -14.76 2.69
CA ILE A 8 26.12 -14.73 2.33
C ILE A 8 25.42 -15.90 3.04
N LEU A 9 24.46 -15.57 3.90
CA LEU A 9 23.63 -16.54 4.59
C LEU A 9 22.58 -17.15 3.63
N PRO A 10 22.04 -18.34 3.94
CA PRO A 10 20.94 -18.92 3.17
C PRO A 10 19.68 -18.04 3.09
N THR A 11 19.53 -17.08 3.98
CA THR A 11 18.45 -16.08 4.01
C THR A 11 18.73 -14.86 3.12
N GLU A 12 19.75 -14.94 2.25
CA GLU A 12 20.25 -13.85 1.38
C GLU A 12 20.77 -12.62 2.15
N THR A 13 20.88 -12.72 3.48
CA THR A 13 21.53 -11.70 4.30
C THR A 13 23.05 -11.77 4.07
N LYS A 14 23.68 -10.63 3.84
CA LYS A 14 25.12 -10.54 3.57
C LYS A 14 25.83 -9.96 4.79
N TYR A 15 26.78 -10.70 5.34
CA TYR A 15 27.73 -10.22 6.35
C TYR A 15 28.98 -9.67 5.67
N ILE A 16 29.46 -8.51 6.11
CA ILE A 16 30.78 -7.98 5.77
C ILE A 16 31.46 -7.58 7.08
N GLY A 17 32.61 -8.17 7.38
CA GLY A 17 33.37 -7.83 8.58
C GLY A 17 34.40 -8.87 8.95
N GLU A 18 34.94 -8.74 10.15
CA GLU A 18 35.97 -9.66 10.63
C GLU A 18 35.37 -11.04 10.95
N MET A 19 36.14 -12.09 10.68
CA MET A 19 35.81 -13.46 11.04
C MET A 19 36.98 -14.09 11.81
N LYS A 20 36.63 -14.99 12.73
CA LYS A 20 37.60 -15.78 13.49
C LYS A 20 37.03 -17.18 13.73
N ASP A 21 37.84 -18.21 13.49
CA ASP A 21 37.43 -19.62 13.64
C ASP A 21 36.14 -19.97 12.84
N GLY A 22 35.90 -19.28 11.72
CA GLY A 22 34.69 -19.46 10.91
C GLY A 22 33.42 -18.83 11.50
N MET A 23 33.54 -18.05 12.57
CA MET A 23 32.45 -17.29 13.19
C MET A 23 32.65 -15.79 12.95
N PHE A 24 31.56 -15.02 13.03
CA PHE A 24 31.65 -13.55 13.04
C PHE A 24 32.40 -13.08 14.30
N HIS A 25 33.31 -12.14 14.10
CA HIS A 25 34.13 -11.56 15.16
C HIS A 25 34.40 -10.09 14.88
N GLY A 26 34.88 -9.32 15.87
CA GLY A 26 35.29 -7.93 15.64
C GLY A 26 34.15 -7.04 15.15
N GLN A 27 34.45 -6.07 14.28
CA GLN A 27 33.43 -5.24 13.65
C GLN A 27 32.85 -5.91 12.40
N GLY A 28 31.52 -5.85 12.26
CA GLY A 28 30.87 -6.34 11.06
C GLY A 28 29.45 -5.84 10.89
N THR A 29 29.02 -5.77 9.64
CA THR A 29 27.70 -5.28 9.23
C THR A 29 26.94 -6.39 8.51
N LEU A 30 25.69 -6.61 8.93
CA LEU A 30 24.72 -7.40 8.18
C LEU A 30 23.89 -6.50 7.27
N TYR A 31 23.77 -6.88 6.00
CA TYR A 31 22.91 -6.26 5.00
C TYR A 31 21.75 -7.21 4.70
N PHE A 32 20.53 -6.74 4.92
CA PHE A 32 19.32 -7.54 4.72
C PHE A 32 18.74 -7.33 3.31
N PRO A 33 18.05 -8.32 2.73
CA PRO A 33 17.43 -8.20 1.40
C PRO A 33 16.41 -7.06 1.28
N ASN A 34 15.79 -6.67 2.39
CA ASN A 34 14.83 -5.55 2.43
C ASN A 34 15.51 -4.16 2.38
N GLY A 35 16.84 -4.09 2.34
CA GLY A 35 17.64 -2.86 2.32
C GLY A 35 18.03 -2.33 3.69
N SER A 36 17.54 -2.93 4.78
CA SER A 36 18.00 -2.60 6.13
C SER A 36 19.43 -3.08 6.36
N ARG A 37 20.10 -2.51 7.36
CA ARG A 37 21.42 -2.97 7.82
C ARG A 37 21.51 -3.05 9.35
N PHE A 38 22.44 -3.87 9.82
CA PHE A 38 22.75 -3.99 11.24
C PHE A 38 24.25 -3.95 11.45
N ASP A 39 24.73 -2.82 11.96
CA ASP A 39 26.13 -2.55 12.26
C ASP A 39 26.43 -3.01 13.70
N ALA A 40 27.36 -3.95 13.88
CA ALA A 40 27.55 -4.59 15.18
C ALA A 40 29.00 -4.99 15.48
N VAL A 41 29.26 -5.24 16.77
CA VAL A 41 30.46 -5.90 17.26
C VAL A 41 30.13 -7.33 17.64
N TRP A 42 30.94 -8.27 17.16
CA TRP A 42 30.71 -9.70 17.24
C TRP A 42 31.78 -10.40 18.08
N GLU A 43 31.37 -11.33 18.93
CA GLU A 43 32.27 -12.20 19.68
C GLU A 43 31.79 -13.65 19.59
N LYS A 44 32.60 -14.52 18.97
CA LYS A 44 32.28 -15.95 18.79
C LYS A 44 30.90 -16.18 18.15
N GLY A 45 30.57 -15.37 17.14
CA GLY A 45 29.29 -15.41 16.44
C GLY A 45 28.10 -14.76 17.16
N LEU A 46 28.29 -14.23 18.37
CA LEU A 46 27.26 -13.54 19.13
C LEU A 46 27.40 -12.03 19.00
N VAL A 47 26.28 -11.32 19.02
CA VAL A 47 26.29 -9.86 19.02
C VAL A 47 26.59 -9.34 20.43
N VAL A 48 27.56 -8.43 20.56
CA VAL A 48 27.90 -7.74 21.81
C VAL A 48 27.16 -6.41 21.90
N LYS A 49 27.20 -5.64 20.82
CA LYS A 49 26.48 -4.38 20.64
C LYS A 49 26.16 -4.19 19.17
N GLY A 50 25.06 -3.53 18.87
CA GLY A 50 24.71 -3.25 17.49
C GLY A 50 23.68 -2.15 17.35
N THR A 51 23.60 -1.63 16.13
CA THR A 51 22.69 -0.58 15.70
C THR A 51 21.95 -1.08 14.47
N TYR A 52 20.62 -1.08 14.54
CA TYR A 52 19.78 -1.41 13.40
C TYR A 52 19.39 -0.14 12.65
N THR A 53 19.58 -0.14 11.34
CA THR A 53 19.12 0.93 10.45
C THR A 53 18.13 0.34 9.45
N PHE A 54 16.91 0.89 9.42
CA PHE A 54 15.87 0.50 8.46
C PHE A 54 16.26 0.91 7.03
N SER A 55 15.60 0.34 6.04
CA SER A 55 15.89 0.59 4.62
C SER A 55 15.64 2.04 4.18
N ASP A 56 14.81 2.78 4.91
CA ASP A 56 14.58 4.21 4.72
C ASP A 56 15.61 5.09 5.45
N GLY A 57 16.58 4.49 6.15
CA GLY A 57 17.63 5.17 6.89
C GLY A 57 17.29 5.51 8.34
N LEU A 58 16.07 5.19 8.81
CA LEU A 58 15.73 5.38 10.22
C LEU A 58 16.63 4.49 11.09
N GLN A 59 17.26 5.06 12.10
CA GLN A 59 18.08 4.31 13.06
C GLN A 59 17.23 3.92 14.27
N TYR A 60 17.24 2.65 14.64
CA TYR A 60 16.57 2.16 15.85
C TYR A 60 17.20 2.77 17.12
N ASP A 61 16.35 3.32 17.99
CA ASP A 61 16.73 3.82 19.31
C ASP A 61 15.79 3.19 20.35
N ALA A 62 16.35 2.50 21.34
CA ALA A 62 15.59 1.83 22.38
C ALA A 62 15.14 2.77 23.51
N GLU A 63 15.84 3.87 23.73
CA GLU A 63 15.60 4.81 24.84
C GLU A 63 14.78 6.01 24.37
N ASN A 64 15.08 6.55 23.19
CA ASN A 64 14.48 7.78 22.66
C ASN A 64 13.78 7.54 21.31
N TRP A 65 12.86 6.58 21.27
CA TRP A 65 12.11 6.24 20.07
C TRP A 65 11.03 7.27 19.74
N HIS A 66 11.31 8.15 18.78
CA HIS A 66 10.38 9.20 18.32
C HIS A 66 9.63 8.86 17.03
N TYR A 67 9.88 7.70 16.43
CA TYR A 67 9.22 7.31 15.19
C TYR A 67 7.80 6.79 15.46
N CYS A 68 6.81 7.45 14.84
CA CYS A 68 5.40 7.10 14.95
C CYS A 68 4.88 7.10 16.40
N ASP A 69 5.26 8.11 17.19
CA ASP A 69 4.76 8.28 18.55
C ASP A 69 3.35 8.93 18.58
N SER A 70 2.83 9.25 19.77
CA SER A 70 1.49 9.85 19.90
C SER A 70 1.38 11.27 19.36
N TYR A 71 2.50 11.99 19.25
CA TYR A 71 2.56 13.38 18.79
C TYR A 71 2.85 13.46 17.29
N ASP A 72 3.71 12.58 16.78
CA ASP A 72 4.12 12.56 15.38
C ASP A 72 3.98 11.16 14.77
N ARG A 73 3.02 11.01 13.86
CA ARG A 73 2.74 9.77 13.13
C ARG A 73 3.26 9.75 11.69
N ARG A 74 4.16 10.67 11.34
CA ARG A 74 4.77 10.72 10.01
C ARG A 74 5.75 9.57 9.83
N PHE A 75 5.80 9.03 8.62
CA PHE A 75 6.85 8.10 8.24
C PHE A 75 8.21 8.82 8.20
N TYR A 76 9.33 8.11 8.39
CA TYR A 76 10.65 8.74 8.49
C TYR A 76 11.00 9.50 7.21
N THR A 77 10.63 8.94 6.06
CA THR A 77 10.74 9.61 4.76
C THR A 77 9.98 10.95 4.70
N GLU A 78 8.81 11.06 5.34
CA GLU A 78 8.02 12.31 5.41
C GLU A 78 8.60 13.30 6.44
N ILE A 79 9.29 12.80 7.47
CA ILE A 79 10.06 13.64 8.40
C ILE A 79 11.24 14.28 7.65
N CYS A 80 11.97 13.49 6.84
CA CYS A 80 13.13 13.96 6.09
C CYS A 80 12.78 14.84 4.88
N HIS A 81 11.70 14.52 4.15
CA HIS A 81 11.39 15.14 2.86
C HIS A 81 10.10 15.96 2.86
N GLY A 82 9.40 16.03 4.00
CA GLY A 82 8.09 16.66 4.09
C GLY A 82 6.96 15.76 3.56
N LEU A 83 5.73 16.20 3.81
CA LEU A 83 4.55 15.54 3.28
C LEU A 83 4.45 15.79 1.78
N LYS A 84 4.45 14.70 1.00
CA LYS A 84 4.14 14.79 -0.43
C LYS A 84 2.65 15.08 -0.58
N PRO A 85 2.24 15.96 -1.51
CA PRO A 85 0.83 16.11 -1.81
C PRO A 85 0.25 14.77 -2.23
N ALA A 86 -1.00 14.49 -1.85
CA ALA A 86 -1.75 13.41 -2.46
C ALA A 86 -1.72 13.69 -3.97
N GLY A 87 -1.05 12.84 -4.75
CA GLY A 87 -0.99 12.99 -6.19
C GLY A 87 -2.39 13.06 -6.81
N ILE A 88 -2.47 13.25 -8.13
CA ILE A 88 -3.76 13.23 -8.83
C ILE A 88 -4.46 11.90 -8.51
N SER A 89 -5.69 11.97 -7.99
CA SER A 89 -6.47 10.78 -7.70
C SER A 89 -6.61 9.94 -8.97
N GLN A 90 -6.21 8.68 -8.88
CA GLN A 90 -6.34 7.76 -10.01
C GLN A 90 -7.83 7.52 -10.30
N LEU A 91 -8.27 7.91 -11.50
CA LEU A 91 -9.65 7.70 -11.95
C LEU A 91 -9.92 6.22 -12.31
N THR A 92 -8.87 5.45 -12.58
CA THR A 92 -8.93 4.03 -12.96
C THR A 92 -7.83 3.25 -12.26
N ASN A 93 -7.97 1.92 -12.15
CA ASN A 93 -6.96 1.05 -11.53
C ASN A 93 -5.67 0.87 -12.38
N MET A 94 -5.57 1.50 -13.55
CA MET A 94 -4.42 1.39 -14.45
C MET A 94 -3.56 2.66 -14.34
N ASP A 95 -2.24 2.49 -14.25
CA ASP A 95 -1.26 3.58 -14.33
C ASP A 95 -0.22 3.27 -15.45
N PRO A 96 -0.16 4.06 -16.55
CA PRO A 96 -0.96 5.25 -16.81
C PRO A 96 -2.43 4.91 -17.08
N PRO A 97 -3.35 5.84 -16.74
CA PRO A 97 -4.78 5.64 -16.97
C PRO A 97 -5.10 5.49 -18.46
N ARG A 98 -6.13 4.69 -18.77
CA ARG A 98 -6.61 4.54 -20.15
C ARG A 98 -7.08 5.88 -20.69
N LYS A 99 -6.78 6.19 -21.96
CA LYS A 99 -7.31 7.38 -22.62
C LYS A 99 -8.80 7.21 -22.87
N ILE A 100 -9.62 7.88 -22.07
CA ILE A 100 -11.08 7.86 -22.21
C ILE A 100 -11.47 8.76 -23.40
N PRO A 101 -12.27 8.28 -24.35
CA PRO A 101 -12.75 9.10 -25.46
C PRO A 101 -13.53 10.33 -24.95
N PRO A 102 -13.45 11.50 -25.64
CA PRO A 102 -14.15 12.70 -25.21
C PRO A 102 -15.65 12.48 -25.03
N GLY A 103 -16.17 12.88 -23.86
CA GLY A 103 -17.59 12.72 -23.51
C GLY A 103 -18.02 11.30 -23.14
N CYS A 104 -17.10 10.34 -23.09
CA CYS A 104 -17.34 8.99 -22.59
C CYS A 104 -16.85 8.83 -21.14
N TYR A 105 -17.33 7.79 -20.47
CA TYR A 105 -16.94 7.41 -19.10
C TYR A 105 -16.41 5.97 -19.10
N ASP A 106 -15.37 5.68 -18.31
CA ASP A 106 -14.89 4.31 -18.11
C ASP A 106 -15.78 3.60 -17.08
N CYS A 107 -16.31 2.43 -17.44
CA CYS A 107 -17.16 1.60 -16.58
C CYS A 107 -16.42 0.38 -16.00
N GLY A 108 -15.10 0.26 -16.21
CA GLY A 108 -14.28 -0.87 -15.76
C GLY A 108 -14.27 -2.05 -16.73
N ASP A 109 -15.26 -2.14 -17.62
CA ASP A 109 -15.34 -3.14 -18.71
C ASP A 109 -15.47 -2.52 -20.11
N GLY A 110 -15.39 -1.19 -20.21
CA GLY A 110 -15.56 -0.48 -21.48
C GLY A 110 -15.88 1.01 -21.30
N PHE A 111 -16.02 1.70 -22.43
CA PHE A 111 -16.39 3.12 -22.49
C PHE A 111 -17.90 3.29 -22.70
N TYR A 112 -18.56 3.93 -21.74
CA TYR A 112 -19.94 4.36 -21.84
C TYR A 112 -20.06 5.73 -22.51
N ASN A 113 -20.92 5.85 -23.51
CA ASN A 113 -21.29 7.12 -24.13
C ASN A 113 -22.71 7.52 -23.70
N PRO A 114 -22.91 8.68 -23.03
CA PRO A 114 -24.20 9.11 -22.53
C PRO A 114 -25.19 9.51 -23.63
N ASN A 115 -24.70 10.00 -24.77
CA ASN A 115 -25.55 10.43 -25.90
C ASN A 115 -26.16 9.22 -26.61
N THR A 116 -25.38 8.16 -26.81
CA THR A 116 -25.87 6.93 -27.47
C THR A 116 -26.42 5.91 -26.50
N ARG A 117 -26.11 6.06 -25.20
CA ARG A 117 -26.40 5.10 -24.13
C ARG A 117 -25.82 3.70 -24.38
N ILE A 118 -24.66 3.63 -25.02
CA ILE A 118 -23.98 2.37 -25.37
C ILE A 118 -22.67 2.27 -24.60
N VAL A 119 -22.37 1.08 -24.11
CA VAL A 119 -21.05 0.68 -23.61
C VAL A 119 -20.35 -0.11 -24.71
N LYS A 120 -19.16 0.34 -25.09
CA LYS A 120 -18.24 -0.38 -25.98
C LYS A 120 -17.08 -0.91 -25.17
N ASP A 121 -16.55 -2.08 -25.50
CA ASP A 121 -15.31 -2.58 -24.88
C ASP A 121 -14.12 -1.63 -25.16
N TYR A 122 -12.96 -1.91 -24.55
CA TYR A 122 -11.76 -1.10 -24.75
C TYR A 122 -11.20 -1.13 -26.20
N ASN A 123 -11.69 -2.04 -27.04
CA ASN A 123 -11.38 -2.14 -28.47
C ASN A 123 -12.50 -1.53 -29.35
N TYR A 124 -13.40 -0.74 -28.76
CA TYR A 124 -14.52 -0.07 -29.42
C TYR A 124 -15.58 -1.00 -30.04
N ARG A 125 -15.62 -2.27 -29.63
CA ARG A 125 -16.68 -3.21 -30.02
C ARG A 125 -17.90 -3.00 -29.15
N PHE A 126 -19.08 -3.11 -29.75
CA PHE A 126 -20.33 -3.04 -28.99
C PHE A 126 -20.34 -4.11 -27.91
N LEU A 127 -20.58 -3.70 -26.66
CA LEU A 127 -20.62 -4.62 -25.52
C LEU A 127 -22.05 -4.75 -24.99
N ARG A 128 -22.70 -3.63 -24.66
CA ARG A 128 -24.11 -3.61 -24.25
C ARG A 128 -24.72 -2.21 -24.37
N ASN A 129 -26.05 -2.15 -24.36
CA ASN A 129 -26.75 -0.90 -24.04
C ASN A 129 -26.69 -0.66 -22.53
N ALA A 130 -26.51 0.60 -22.12
CA ALA A 130 -26.74 1.00 -20.74
C ALA A 130 -28.25 0.92 -20.47
N ALA A 131 -28.66 -0.03 -19.64
CA ALA A 131 -30.06 -0.22 -19.32
C ALA A 131 -30.62 1.06 -18.68
N SER A 132 -31.70 1.61 -19.25
CA SER A 132 -32.62 2.46 -18.49
C SER A 132 -33.09 1.63 -17.31
N LEU A 133 -33.02 2.18 -16.09
CA LEU A 133 -33.47 1.55 -14.85
C LEU A 133 -34.88 0.95 -14.99
N ARG A 134 -34.95 -0.32 -15.40
CA ARG A 134 -36.09 -1.26 -15.24
C ARG A 134 -35.64 -2.67 -15.62
N SER A 135 -34.52 -3.10 -15.06
CA SER A 135 -34.14 -4.51 -15.08
C SER A 135 -33.50 -4.83 -13.74
N LYS A 136 -34.31 -5.34 -12.83
CA LYS A 136 -33.88 -6.00 -11.59
C LYS A 136 -33.03 -7.22 -11.97
N LYS A 137 -31.76 -7.05 -12.31
CA LYS A 137 -30.87 -8.21 -12.56
C LYS A 137 -29.36 -7.94 -12.52
N CYS A 138 -28.92 -6.79 -12.02
CA CYS A 138 -27.49 -6.49 -11.91
C CYS A 138 -27.10 -6.01 -10.52
N TRP A 139 -27.50 -6.74 -9.48
CA TRP A 139 -26.72 -6.86 -8.25
C TRP A 139 -26.98 -8.26 -7.71
N GLY A 140 -25.95 -9.09 -7.68
CA GLY A 140 -25.97 -10.37 -6.97
C GLY A 140 -25.98 -10.14 -5.46
N VAL A 141 -27.04 -9.54 -4.95
CA VAL A 141 -27.37 -9.55 -3.53
C VAL A 141 -28.56 -10.49 -3.39
N ASP A 142 -28.26 -11.66 -2.86
CA ASP A 142 -29.25 -12.67 -2.47
C ASP A 142 -30.24 -12.05 -1.46
N PRO A 143 -31.53 -11.87 -1.79
CA PRO A 143 -32.47 -11.22 -0.88
C PRO A 143 -32.87 -12.11 0.31
N LYS A 144 -32.34 -13.33 0.45
CA LYS A 144 -32.74 -14.27 1.51
C LYS A 144 -32.06 -14.06 2.87
N VAL A 145 -31.23 -13.03 3.04
CA VAL A 145 -30.47 -12.81 4.29
C VAL A 145 -31.08 -11.75 5.23
N TRP A 146 -32.11 -11.01 4.83
CA TRP A 146 -32.77 -10.07 5.74
C TRP A 146 -34.21 -10.47 5.96
N GLY A 147 -34.46 -10.95 7.19
CA GLY A 147 -35.77 -11.27 7.72
C GLY A 147 -36.74 -10.10 7.59
N GLU A 148 -38.00 -10.49 7.53
CA GLU A 148 -39.16 -9.64 7.38
C GLU A 148 -39.21 -8.50 8.39
N GLY A 149 -39.70 -7.34 7.93
CA GLY A 149 -40.24 -6.31 8.82
C GLY A 149 -39.54 -4.96 8.75
N PHE A 150 -39.77 -4.20 7.68
CA PHE A 150 -39.81 -2.74 7.80
C PHE A 150 -40.72 -2.15 6.71
N GLN A 151 -41.93 -1.74 7.10
CA GLN A 151 -42.77 -0.84 6.30
C GLN A 151 -42.37 0.60 6.66
N PRO A 152 -42.13 1.50 5.69
CA PRO A 152 -41.90 2.90 6.00
C PRO A 152 -43.24 3.59 6.23
N GLU A 153 -43.51 4.00 7.47
CA GLU A 153 -44.59 4.92 7.80
C GLU A 153 -44.22 6.34 7.32
N GLU A 154 -45.13 6.92 6.53
CA GLU A 154 -45.16 8.34 6.23
C GLU A 154 -45.50 9.13 7.50
N GLN A 155 -44.61 10.01 7.96
CA GLN A 155 -44.96 11.33 8.53
C GLN A 155 -43.70 12.06 9.01
N HIS A 156 -43.40 13.22 8.42
CA HIS A 156 -43.56 14.51 9.09
C HIS A 156 -43.09 15.65 8.19
N ARG A 157 -44.05 16.53 7.86
CA ARG A 157 -43.86 17.84 7.23
C ARG A 157 -42.99 18.72 8.13
N TYR A 158 -41.90 19.25 7.57
CA TYR A 158 -41.16 20.37 8.14
C TYR A 158 -41.85 21.68 7.68
N ARG A 159 -42.29 22.52 8.64
CA ARG A 159 -42.67 23.92 8.37
C ARG A 159 -41.48 24.81 8.76
N PRO A 160 -41.07 25.77 7.92
CA PRO A 160 -40.17 26.82 8.36
C PRO A 160 -40.98 27.92 9.06
N GLY A 161 -40.48 28.39 10.20
CA GLY A 161 -41.06 29.51 10.93
C GLY A 161 -40.74 30.85 10.28
N LYS A 162 -41.74 31.72 10.25
CA LYS A 162 -41.72 33.13 10.70
C LYS A 162 -43.16 33.56 10.96
#